data_AF-A0A7W8Q579-F1
#
_entry.id   AF-A0A7W8Q579-F1
#
_cell.length_a   1.000
_cell.length_b   1.000
_cell.length_c   1.000
_cell.angle_alpha   90.00
_cell.angle_beta   90.00
_cell.angle_gamma   90.00
#
_symmetry.space_group_name_H-M   'P 1'
#
loop_
_entity.id
_entity.type
_entity.pdbx_description
1 polymer ?
#
loop_
_entity_poly.entity_id
_entity_poly.type
_entity_poly.pdbx_seq_one_letter_code
_entity_poly.pdbx_strand_id
1 'polypeptide(L)' 'MRAWAVGGVAAADEAMFDIAMRLFESDDAQRGIRSAVEALKAGRPRPVMDFNGH' A
#
# COMPACT_ATOMS: atom_id res chain seq x y z
N MET A 1 -4.14 18.01 1.76
CA MET A 1 -5.11 16.97 2.19
C MET A 1 -6.41 17.63 2.63
N ARG A 2 -7.56 17.18 2.11
CA ARG A 2 -8.88 17.76 2.48
C ARG A 2 -9.23 17.57 3.95
N ALA A 3 -8.95 16.42 4.55
CA ALA A 3 -9.23 16.16 5.97
C ALA A 3 -8.49 17.13 6.90
N TRP A 4 -7.19 17.35 6.65
CA TRP A 4 -6.38 18.31 7.41
C TRP A 4 -6.87 19.76 7.28
N ALA A 5 -7.28 20.16 6.07
CA ALA A 5 -7.78 21.50 5.80
C ALA A 5 -9.14 21.81 6.47
N VAL A 6 -9.93 20.78 6.82
CA VAL A 6 -11.27 20.93 7.39
C VAL A 6 -11.29 20.67 8.90
N GLY A 7 -10.50 19.71 9.41
CA GLY A 7 -10.60 19.25 10.80
C GLY A 7 -9.28 19.14 11.56
N GLY A 8 -8.17 19.63 11.01
CA GLY A 8 -6.87 19.58 11.67
C GLY A 8 -6.29 18.16 11.79
N VAL A 9 -5.39 17.95 12.76
CA VAL A 9 -4.62 16.70 12.91
C VAL A 9 -5.49 15.52 13.34
N ALA A 10 -6.41 15.70 14.30
CA ALA A 10 -7.26 14.61 14.78
C ALA A 10 -8.15 14.01 13.66
N ALA A 11 -8.74 14.86 12.82
CA ALA A 11 -9.52 14.40 11.67
C ALA A 11 -8.65 13.77 10.58
N ALA A 12 -7.37 14.15 10.48
CA ALA A 12 -6.43 13.48 9.59
C ALA A 12 -6.12 12.07 10.13
N ASP A 13 -5.85 11.92 11.43
CA ASP A 13 -5.56 10.63 12.07
C ASP A 13 -6.70 9.62 11.92
N GLU A 14 -7.96 10.06 12.09
CA GLU A 14 -9.12 9.19 11.83
C GLU A 14 -9.20 8.73 10.37
N ALA A 15 -8.91 9.62 9.42
CA ALA A 15 -8.95 9.30 7.99
C ALA A 15 -7.72 8.51 7.50
N MET A 16 -6.63 8.48 8.26
CA MET A 16 -5.36 7.86 7.83
C MET A 16 -5.53 6.38 7.53
N PHE A 17 -6.31 5.64 8.33
CA PHE A 17 -6.50 4.21 8.12
C PHE A 17 -7.28 3.92 6.83
N ASP A 18 -8.39 4.63 6.59
CA ASP A 18 -9.18 4.45 5.36
C ASP A 18 -8.34 4.76 4.10
N ILE A 19 -7.45 5.76 4.17
CA ILE A 19 -6.56 6.10 3.06
C ILE A 19 -5.46 5.05 2.89
N ALA A 20 -4.81 4.64 3.98
CA ALA A 20 -3.70 3.69 3.95
C ALA A 20 -4.16 2.28 3.58
N MET A 21 -5.35 1.85 3.99
CA MET A 21 -5.89 0.54 3.67
C MET A 21 -6.11 0.36 2.17
N ARG A 22 -6.57 1.40 1.47
CA ARG A 22 -6.74 1.37 0.00
C ARG A 22 -5.42 1.14 -0.74
N LEU A 23 -4.29 1.58 -0.18
CA LEU A 23 -2.98 1.29 -0.76
C LEU A 23 -2.70 -0.21 -0.77
N PHE A 24 -3.02 -0.92 0.31
CA PHE A 24 -2.84 -2.36 0.38
C PHE A 24 -3.81 -3.14 -0.52
N GLU A 25 -4.95 -2.55 -0.86
CA GLU A 25 -5.92 -3.11 -1.80
C GLU A 25 -5.53 -2.91 -3.27
N SER A 26 -4.57 -2.02 -3.56
CA SER A 26 -4.11 -1.77 -4.94
C SER A 26 -3.50 -3.03 -5.58
N ASP A 27 -3.61 -3.12 -6.91
CA ASP A 27 -3.06 -4.24 -7.67
C ASP A 27 -1.54 -4.33 -7.48
N ASP A 28 -0.85 -3.19 -7.50
CA ASP A 28 0.60 -3.13 -7.31
C ASP A 28 1.03 -3.66 -5.93
N ALA A 29 0.31 -3.30 -4.85
CA ALA A 29 0.61 -3.81 -3.52
C ALA A 29 0.35 -5.32 -3.43
N GLN A 30 -0.79 -5.79 -3.95
CA GLN A 30 -1.16 -7.21 -3.93
C GLN A 30 -0.17 -8.08 -4.73
N ARG A 31 0.18 -7.67 -5.95
CA ARG A 31 1.20 -8.35 -6.77
C ARG A 31 2.56 -8.31 -6.09
N GLY A 32 2.94 -7.17 -5.54
CA GLY A 32 4.22 -6.98 -4.86
C GLY A 32 4.39 -7.87 -3.64
N ILE A 33 3.34 -8.02 -2.82
CA ILE A 33 3.32 -8.91 -1.64
C ILE A 33 3.40 -10.36 -2.10
N ARG A 34 2.55 -10.77 -3.06
CA ARG A 34 2.53 -12.15 -3.59
C ARG A 34 3.90 -12.55 -4.14
N SER A 35 4.49 -11.68 -4.96
CA SER A 35 5.84 -11.88 -5.52
C SER A 35 6.90 -12.08 -4.43
N ALA A 36 6.85 -11.29 -3.35
CA ALA A 36 7.76 -11.43 -2.22
C ALA A 36 7.59 -12.76 -1.49
N VAL A 37 6.35 -13.17 -1.22
CA VAL A 37 6.04 -14.44 -0.54
C VAL A 37 6.53 -15.62 -1.36
N GLU A 38 6.28 -15.63 -2.66
CA GLU A 38 6.73 -16.72 -3.54
C GLU A 38 8.26 -16.75 -3.70
N ALA A 39 8.93 -15.58 -3.70
CA ALA A 39 10.39 -15.53 -3.68
C ALA A 39 10.97 -16.11 -2.37
N LEU A 40 10.38 -15.74 -1.23
CA LEU A 40 10.78 -16.24 0.08
C LEU A 40 10.63 -17.77 0.17
N LYS A 41 9.48 -18.31 -0.22
CA LYS A 41 9.23 -19.76 -0.21
C LYS A 41 10.21 -20.53 -1.10
N ALA A 42 10.61 -19.95 -2.22
CA ALA A 42 11.55 -20.56 -3.16
C ALA A 42 13.03 -20.31 -2.81
N GLY A 43 13.33 -19.60 -1.72
CA GLY A 43 14.71 -19.27 -1.34
C GLY A 43 15.45 -18.40 -2.37
N ARG A 44 14.71 -17.62 -3.18
CA ARG A 44 15.27 -16.76 -4.23
C ARG A 44 15.18 -15.28 -3.81
N PRO A 45 16.06 -14.41 -4.36
CA PRO A 45 15.91 -12.97 -4.18
C PRO A 45 14.55 -12.46 -4.68
N ARG A 46 14.02 -11.42 -4.02
CA ARG A 46 12.79 -10.77 -4.45
C ARG A 46 13.01 -10.11 -5.82
N PRO A 47 12.17 -10.39 -6.84
CA PRO A 47 12.35 -9.80 -8.16
C PRO A 47 11.94 -8.32 -8.16
N VAL A 48 12.54 -7.55 -9.08
CA VAL A 48 12.08 -6.20 -9.42
C VAL A 48 10.75 -6.34 -10.18
N MET A 49 9.81 -5.44 -9.90
CA MET A 49 8.54 -5.37 -10.60
C MET A 49 8.30 -3.95 -11.13
N ASP A 50 7.64 -3.86 -12.26
CA ASP A 50 7.15 -2.60 -12.80
C ASP A 50 5.95 -2.10 -12.01
N PHE A 51 5.85 -0.78 -11.83
CA PHE A 51 4.73 -0.11 -11.20
C PHE A 51 3.66 0.21 -12.24
N ASN A 52 2.43 -0.27 -12.01
CA ASN A 52 1.34 -0.10 -12.96
C ASN A 52 0.50 1.17 -12.69
N GLY A 53 0.42 1.63 -11.44
CA GLY A 53 -0.27 2.88 -11.08
C GLY A 53 -1.80 2.79 -11.13
N HIS A 54 -2.36 1.60 -10.90
CA HIS A 54 -3.81 1.34 -10.92
C HIS A 54 -4.33 0.89 -9.56
#